data_AF-A0A1D6HZN0-F1
#
_entry.id   AF-A0A1D6HZN0-F1
#
_cell.length_a   1.000
_cell.length_b   1.000
_cell.length_c   1.000
_cell.angle_alpha   90.00
_cell.angle_beta   90.00
_cell.angle_gamma   90.00
#
_symmetry.space_group_name_H-M   'P 1'
#
loop_
_entity.id
_entity.type
_entity.pdbx_description
1 polymer ?
#
loop_
_entity_poly.entity_id
_entity_poly.type
_entity_poly.pdbx_seq_one_letter_code
_entity_poly.pdbx_strand_id
1 'polypeptide(L)'
;MLQDSMGKELNELNRQLERKESEMKMYGCDTVALKQHFGKKLMELEEEKKAVQQERDRLLAEVESLSADGQTHKLRDAQLQKLKSLEAQILDLKKKHENQIQILKEKQKSDEAAKKLQEEIHFIKAQKVQLQHKIKQEAEQFRQWKATREKELLQLRKEGRRNEYERHKLQALNQRQKLVLQRKTEEAAMATKRLKEILEARKSSARDSSAGSNGTSQGYNMGERSLQKWFDQELEVMVHVHEVRNEYEKQSQLRAALGEELAILKQEDIRAGGSSPQRGKNGNSRTNTLSPNARQARIASLESMVTISSNTLVAMASQLSEAEERERAFSGRSRWNQLRSMGEAKSLLQYVFNVAADARCQVKEKEVEIKEMKEQMTELVGILRHSESRRREMEKQLKQREQTTPMATTPPKSGNGTTKHSADDPNTPLSPVAVPAQKQLKYSAGIVNSPSKGVAAIKKEQLKMVPIAQLSAGKRVSIAGHSGKLWRWKRSHHQWLMQFKWKWQKPWKLSEVIRHSDETITRIRPRPPLLPHKPHN
;
A
#
# COMPACT_ATOMS: atom_id res chain seq x y z
N MET A 1 -9.77 23.18 21.84
CA MET A 1 -10.68 23.20 23.02
C MET A 1 -9.88 23.30 24.32
N LEU A 2 -9.23 22.23 24.81
CA LEU A 2 -8.49 22.29 26.10
C LEU A 2 -7.23 23.18 26.04
N GLN A 3 -6.47 23.08 24.95
CA GLN A 3 -5.26 23.88 24.73
C GLN A 3 -5.56 25.39 24.60
N ASP A 4 -6.68 25.76 23.96
CA ASP A 4 -7.14 27.15 23.87
C ASP A 4 -7.61 27.69 25.21
N SER A 5 -8.17 26.84 26.06
CA SER A 5 -8.59 27.19 27.42
C SER A 5 -7.37 27.52 28.30
N MET A 6 -6.36 26.65 28.33
CA MET A 6 -5.13 26.91 29.10
C MET A 6 -4.36 28.13 28.58
N GLY A 7 -4.38 28.37 27.26
CA GLY A 7 -3.78 29.58 26.68
C GLY A 7 -4.47 30.87 27.14
N LYS A 8 -5.80 30.88 27.23
CA LYS A 8 -6.57 32.01 27.77
C LYS A 8 -6.29 32.22 29.26
N GLU A 9 -6.23 31.14 30.02
CA GLU A 9 -5.94 31.16 31.45
C GLU A 9 -4.52 31.68 31.75
N LEU A 10 -3.54 31.30 30.92
CA LEU A 10 -2.16 31.83 30.99
C LEU A 10 -2.12 33.35 30.73
N ASN A 11 -2.89 33.83 29.77
CA ASN A 11 -2.98 35.26 29.46
C ASN A 11 -3.64 36.05 30.59
N GLU A 12 -4.68 35.50 31.22
CA GLU A 12 -5.32 36.14 32.37
C GLU A 12 -4.39 36.16 33.59
N LEU A 13 -3.66 35.08 33.88
CA LEU A 13 -2.61 35.07 34.91
C LEU A 13 -1.54 36.13 34.64
N ASN A 14 -1.15 36.33 33.37
CA ASN A 14 -0.19 37.37 33.01
C ASN A 14 -0.74 38.78 33.29
N ARG A 15 -2.02 39.02 32.97
CA ARG A 15 -2.71 40.29 33.21
C ARG A 15 -2.91 40.58 34.71
N GLN A 16 -3.16 39.54 35.50
CA GLN A 16 -3.25 39.65 36.97
C GLN A 16 -1.89 39.95 37.59
N LEU A 17 -0.84 39.27 37.12
CA LEU A 17 0.52 39.50 37.57
C LEU A 17 0.97 40.94 37.31
N GLU A 18 0.75 41.44 36.10
CA GLU A 18 1.13 42.79 35.70
C GLU A 18 0.41 43.87 36.52
N ARG A 19 -0.88 43.67 36.82
CA ARG A 19 -1.63 44.54 37.73
C ARG A 19 -1.05 44.54 39.14
N LYS A 20 -0.76 43.36 39.71
CA LYS A 20 -0.24 43.23 41.08
C LYS A 20 1.20 43.75 41.20
N GLU A 21 2.04 43.55 40.20
CA GLU A 21 3.39 44.12 40.15
C GLU A 21 3.37 45.65 40.04
N SER A 22 2.41 46.20 39.31
CA SER A 22 2.19 47.66 39.22
C SER A 22 1.69 48.22 40.56
N GLU A 23 0.77 47.53 41.23
CA GLU A 23 0.29 47.88 42.57
C GLU A 23 1.43 47.84 43.61
N MET A 24 2.29 46.81 43.56
CA MET A 24 3.49 46.71 44.41
C MET A 24 4.47 47.87 44.21
N LYS A 25 4.66 48.34 42.97
CA LYS A 25 5.53 49.49 42.69
C LYS A 25 5.06 50.77 43.36
N MET A 26 3.74 50.96 43.54
CA MET A 26 3.20 52.13 44.24
C MET A 26 3.60 52.13 45.72
N TYR A 27 3.49 50.99 46.40
CA TYR A 27 3.94 50.84 47.80
C TYR A 27 5.46 51.07 47.95
N GLY A 28 6.27 50.67 46.96
CA GLY A 28 7.72 50.90 46.98
C GLY A 28 8.13 52.37 46.83
N CYS A 29 7.35 53.18 46.10
CA CYS A 29 7.65 54.60 45.90
C CYS A 29 7.18 55.44 47.09
N ASP A 30 5.98 55.16 47.60
CA ASP A 30 5.39 55.92 48.71
C ASP A 30 6.14 55.68 50.02
N THR A 31 6.65 54.48 50.26
CA THR A 31 7.45 54.16 51.46
C THR A 31 8.80 54.89 51.49
N VAL A 32 9.42 55.17 50.34
CA VAL A 32 10.69 55.90 50.24
C VAL A 32 10.48 57.39 50.50
N ALA A 33 9.48 58.00 49.86
CA ALA A 33 9.11 59.39 50.09
C ALA A 33 8.72 59.63 51.56
N LEU A 34 7.94 58.70 52.12
CA LEU A 34 7.50 58.76 53.51
C LEU A 34 8.67 58.61 54.51
N LYS A 35 9.62 57.68 54.27
CA LYS A 35 10.85 57.56 55.07
C LYS A 35 11.70 58.84 55.03
N GLN A 36 11.83 59.46 53.85
CA GLN A 36 12.65 60.65 53.68
C GLN A 36 12.04 61.86 54.40
N HIS A 37 10.72 62.02 54.32
CA HIS A 37 9.97 63.02 55.06
C HIS A 37 10.15 62.88 56.58
N PHE A 38 10.07 61.65 57.11
CA PHE A 38 10.28 61.40 58.54
C PHE A 38 11.72 61.63 58.99
N GLY A 39 12.71 61.26 58.16
CA GLY A 39 14.12 61.55 58.46
C GLY A 39 14.38 63.04 58.64
N LYS A 40 13.76 63.88 57.79
CA LYS A 40 13.87 65.35 57.90
C LYS A 40 13.20 65.89 59.15
N LYS A 41 11.98 65.42 59.46
CA LYS A 41 11.22 65.88 60.65
C LYS A 41 11.91 65.54 61.97
N LEU A 42 12.58 64.39 62.03
CA LEU A 42 13.30 63.94 63.23
C LEU A 42 14.54 64.82 63.49
N MET A 43 15.24 65.21 62.42
CA MET A 43 16.38 66.13 62.48
C MET A 43 15.96 67.53 62.96
N GLU A 44 14.86 68.07 62.44
CA GLU A 44 14.29 69.37 62.88
C GLU A 44 13.94 69.36 64.39
N LEU A 45 13.33 68.27 64.89
CA LEU A 45 12.98 68.14 66.31
C LEU A 45 14.23 68.01 67.21
N GLU A 46 15.29 67.36 66.73
CA GLU A 46 16.57 67.25 67.45
C GLU A 46 17.26 68.63 67.56
N GLU A 47 17.18 69.44 66.50
CA GLU A 47 17.69 70.82 66.48
C GLU A 47 16.88 71.73 67.42
N GLU A 48 15.55 71.66 67.37
CA GLU A 48 14.67 72.42 68.26
C GLU A 48 14.92 72.06 69.73
N LYS A 49 15.09 70.77 70.04
CA LYS A 49 15.50 70.30 71.37
C LYS A 49 16.84 70.91 71.82
N LYS A 50 17.85 70.94 70.94
CA LYS A 50 19.16 71.56 71.25
C LYS A 50 19.03 73.06 71.49
N ALA A 51 18.22 73.76 70.70
CA ALA A 51 17.97 75.19 70.87
C ALA A 51 17.29 75.49 72.23
N VAL A 52 16.25 74.73 72.58
CA VAL A 52 15.58 74.85 73.89
C VAL A 52 16.53 74.51 75.03
N GLN A 53 17.43 73.54 74.85
CA GLN A 53 18.47 73.20 75.84
C GLN A 53 19.43 74.38 76.06
N GLN A 54 19.86 75.04 74.98
CA GLN A 54 20.74 76.22 75.05
C GLN A 54 20.04 77.42 75.70
N GLU A 55 18.76 77.67 75.39
CA GLU A 55 17.99 78.71 76.07
C GLU A 55 17.79 78.42 77.54
N ARG A 56 17.54 77.15 77.92
CA ARG A 56 17.47 76.73 79.32
C ARG A 56 18.78 77.04 80.05
N ASP A 57 19.92 76.70 79.46
CA ASP A 57 21.23 76.90 80.07
C ASP A 57 21.58 78.38 80.17
N ARG A 58 21.23 79.17 79.16
CA ARG A 58 21.34 80.64 79.18
C ARG A 58 20.48 81.25 80.27
N LEU A 59 19.21 80.86 80.37
CA LEU A 59 18.28 81.36 81.39
C LEU A 59 18.69 80.90 82.80
N LEU A 60 19.28 79.71 82.95
CA LEU A 60 19.87 79.26 84.22
C LEU A 60 21.03 80.17 84.65
N ALA A 61 21.94 80.48 83.74
CA ALA A 61 23.03 81.44 83.98
C ALA A 61 22.51 82.85 84.30
N GLU A 62 21.45 83.30 83.62
CA GLU A 62 20.83 84.60 83.88
C GLU A 62 20.13 84.64 85.26
N VAL A 63 19.48 83.55 85.66
CA VAL A 63 18.89 83.40 87.00
C VAL A 63 19.97 83.33 88.09
N GLU A 64 21.10 82.66 87.85
CA GLU A 64 22.26 82.70 88.76
C GLU A 64 22.87 84.11 88.86
N SER A 65 22.83 84.90 87.79
CA SER A 65 23.33 86.29 87.79
C SER A 65 22.39 87.30 88.47
N LEU A 66 21.10 86.98 88.63
CA LEU A 66 20.07 87.87 89.18
C LEU A 66 19.65 87.53 90.62
N SER A 67 20.34 86.62 91.31
CA SER A 67 19.99 86.21 92.69
C SER A 67 20.43 87.21 93.78
N ALA A 68 20.31 88.52 93.51
CA ALA A 68 20.59 89.60 94.47
C ALA A 68 19.67 90.82 94.25
N ASP A 69 18.35 90.64 94.36
CA ASP A 69 17.49 91.58 95.10
C ASP A 69 16.02 91.12 95.16
N GLY A 70 15.36 91.44 96.27
CA GLY A 70 14.02 90.97 96.60
C GLY A 70 12.88 91.74 95.92
N GLN A 71 12.00 91.04 95.19
CA GLN A 71 10.68 91.57 94.81
C GLN A 71 9.62 90.45 94.71
N THR A 72 8.76 90.34 95.73
CA THR A 72 7.89 89.17 96.04
C THR A 72 6.49 89.15 95.42
N HIS A 73 6.27 89.80 94.27
CA HIS A 73 5.03 89.59 93.48
C HIS A 73 5.28 89.19 92.03
N LYS A 74 6.36 89.67 91.39
CA LYS A 74 6.76 89.28 90.03
C LYS A 74 7.26 87.83 89.92
N LEU A 75 7.81 87.27 91.00
CA LEU A 75 8.38 85.91 91.02
C LEU A 75 7.31 84.81 90.97
N ARG A 76 6.17 84.98 91.67
CA ARG A 76 5.07 84.01 91.62
C ARG A 76 4.42 83.95 90.25
N ASP A 77 4.17 85.10 89.62
CA ASP A 77 3.59 85.15 88.28
C ASP A 77 4.53 84.56 87.23
N ALA A 78 5.85 84.77 87.36
CA ALA A 78 6.85 84.13 86.52
C ALA A 78 6.93 82.61 86.74
N GLN A 79 6.83 82.12 87.98
CA GLN A 79 6.77 80.69 88.29
C GLN A 79 5.49 80.05 87.74
N LEU A 80 4.36 80.74 87.84
CA LEU A 80 3.05 80.25 87.37
C LEU A 80 2.97 80.27 85.83
N GLN A 81 3.57 81.26 85.17
CA GLN A 81 3.77 81.24 83.72
C GLN A 81 4.70 80.12 83.27
N LYS A 82 5.81 79.88 83.99
CA LYS A 82 6.75 78.79 83.67
C LYS A 82 6.09 77.43 83.83
N LEU A 83 5.29 77.24 84.87
CA LEU A 83 4.52 76.01 85.08
C LEU A 83 3.47 75.80 83.98
N LYS A 84 2.72 76.85 83.60
CA LYS A 84 1.80 76.80 82.44
C LYS A 84 2.52 76.50 81.11
N SER A 85 3.73 77.04 80.91
CA SER A 85 4.53 76.76 79.71
C SER A 85 5.01 75.31 79.68
N LEU A 86 5.41 74.75 80.83
CA LEU A 86 5.82 73.36 80.95
C LEU A 86 4.63 72.40 80.80
N GLU A 87 3.46 72.73 81.35
CA GLU A 87 2.22 71.98 81.10
C GLU A 87 1.83 71.99 79.62
N ALA A 88 1.95 73.13 78.94
CA ALA A 88 1.71 73.23 77.50
C ALA A 88 2.71 72.40 76.69
N GLN A 89 4.00 72.40 77.06
CA GLN A 89 5.02 71.57 76.43
C GLN A 89 4.77 70.06 76.66
N ILE A 90 4.35 69.65 77.86
CA ILE A 90 4.01 68.25 78.15
C ILE A 90 2.81 67.80 77.31
N LEU A 91 1.79 68.66 77.15
CA LEU A 91 0.64 68.37 76.28
C LEU A 91 1.04 68.26 74.80
N ASP A 92 1.90 69.16 74.31
CA ASP A 92 2.41 69.10 72.94
C ASP A 92 3.27 67.84 72.70
N LEU A 93 4.13 67.48 73.65
CA LEU A 93 4.93 66.25 73.59
C LEU A 93 4.05 64.99 73.62
N LYS A 94 3.00 64.96 74.45
CA LYS A 94 2.02 63.87 74.45
C LYS A 94 1.31 63.74 73.10
N LYS A 95 0.91 64.86 72.49
CA LYS A 95 0.27 64.88 71.16
C LYS A 95 1.24 64.39 70.08
N LYS A 96 2.51 64.81 70.11
CA LYS A 96 3.57 64.32 69.21
C LYS A 96 3.82 62.82 69.38
N HIS A 97 3.80 62.31 70.62
CA HIS A 97 3.96 60.89 70.89
C HIS A 97 2.77 60.05 70.38
N GLU A 98 1.54 60.49 70.62
CA GLU A 98 0.34 59.82 70.10
C GLU A 98 0.33 59.80 68.56
N ASN A 99 0.73 60.90 67.92
CA ASN A 99 0.90 60.96 66.46
C ASN A 99 1.98 59.98 65.96
N GLN A 100 3.10 59.82 66.66
CA GLN A 100 4.12 58.81 66.31
C GLN A 100 3.57 57.38 66.43
N ILE A 101 2.80 57.07 67.47
CA ILE A 101 2.15 55.76 67.63
C ILE A 101 1.17 55.50 66.48
N GLN A 102 0.36 56.50 66.10
CA GLN A 102 -0.58 56.42 64.99
C GLN A 102 0.15 56.11 63.67
N ILE A 103 1.22 56.86 63.37
CA ILE A 103 2.05 56.69 62.17
C ILE A 103 2.72 55.32 62.14
N LEU A 104 3.24 54.84 63.28
CA LEU A 104 3.85 53.50 63.36
C LEU A 104 2.82 52.40 63.06
N LYS A 105 1.58 52.55 63.55
CA LYS A 105 0.48 51.63 63.22
C LYS A 105 0.11 51.69 61.74
N GLU A 106 0.06 52.86 61.13
CA GLU A 106 -0.20 53.02 59.69
C GLU A 106 0.90 52.42 58.82
N LYS A 107 2.17 52.65 59.18
CA LYS A 107 3.32 52.02 58.55
C LYS A 107 3.26 50.50 58.64
N GLN A 108 3.00 49.96 59.83
CA GLN A 108 2.88 48.50 60.03
C GLN A 108 1.79 47.90 59.13
N LYS A 109 0.62 48.54 59.03
CA LYS A 109 -0.46 48.10 58.14
C LYS A 109 -0.05 48.13 56.66
N SER A 110 0.68 49.16 56.24
CA SER A 110 1.22 49.25 54.88
C SER A 110 2.27 48.17 54.59
N ASP A 111 3.18 47.90 55.53
CA ASP A 111 4.19 46.84 55.43
C ASP A 111 3.54 45.44 55.35
N GLU A 112 2.49 45.19 56.14
CA GLU A 112 1.70 43.95 56.09
C GLU A 112 0.94 43.79 54.76
N ALA A 113 0.38 44.88 54.21
CA ALA A 113 -0.27 44.87 52.90
C ALA A 113 0.74 44.59 51.76
N ALA A 114 1.92 45.22 51.81
CA ALA A 114 3.00 44.97 50.86
C ALA A 114 3.46 43.50 50.92
N LYS A 115 3.62 42.93 52.13
CA LYS A 115 3.99 41.52 52.29
C LYS A 115 2.95 40.58 51.67
N LYS A 116 1.65 40.82 51.90
CA LYS A 116 0.56 40.03 51.29
C LYS A 116 0.57 40.11 49.77
N LEU A 117 0.77 41.31 49.19
CA LEU A 117 0.90 41.47 47.74
C LEU A 117 2.12 40.72 47.19
N GLN A 118 3.24 40.69 47.92
CA GLN A 118 4.44 39.96 47.52
C GLN A 118 4.16 38.45 47.45
N GLU A 119 3.51 37.91 48.47
CA GLU A 119 3.10 36.50 48.54
C GLU A 119 2.15 36.14 47.39
N GLU A 120 1.18 37.00 47.07
CA GLU A 120 0.25 36.80 45.95
C GLU A 120 0.95 36.85 44.58
N ILE A 121 1.90 37.78 44.38
CA ILE A 121 2.75 37.84 43.17
C ILE A 121 3.56 36.54 43.02
N HIS A 122 4.16 36.05 44.11
CA HIS A 122 4.91 34.79 44.09
C HIS A 122 4.00 33.59 43.73
N PHE A 123 2.78 33.56 44.30
CA PHE A 123 1.80 32.53 44.00
C PHE A 123 1.36 32.53 42.53
N ILE A 124 1.01 33.69 41.97
CA ILE A 124 0.63 33.83 40.56
C ILE A 124 1.79 33.43 39.63
N LYS A 125 3.03 33.79 39.96
CA LYS A 125 4.24 33.36 39.21
C LYS A 125 4.39 31.84 39.20
N ALA A 126 4.21 31.19 40.36
CA ALA A 126 4.28 29.73 40.46
C ALA A 126 3.18 29.05 39.63
N GLN A 127 1.93 29.52 39.73
CA GLN A 127 0.82 29.00 38.92
C GLN A 127 1.06 29.18 37.42
N LYS A 128 1.57 30.35 36.99
CA LYS A 128 1.92 30.62 35.59
C LYS A 128 2.96 29.61 35.06
N VAL A 129 4.00 29.33 35.82
CA VAL A 129 5.05 28.36 35.43
C VAL A 129 4.49 26.94 35.34
N GLN A 130 3.67 26.53 36.32
CA GLN A 130 3.01 25.21 36.28
C GLN A 130 2.11 25.07 35.05
N LEU A 131 1.31 26.08 34.74
CA LEU A 131 0.43 26.07 33.58
C LEU A 131 1.23 26.03 32.26
N GLN A 132 2.34 26.77 32.17
CA GLN A 132 3.24 26.69 31.01
C GLN A 132 3.85 25.30 30.83
N HIS A 133 4.24 24.63 31.92
CA HIS A 133 4.76 23.27 31.84
C HIS A 133 3.69 22.29 31.36
N LYS A 134 2.45 22.42 31.88
CA LYS A 134 1.30 21.59 31.46
C LYS A 134 0.97 21.78 29.98
N ILE A 135 0.93 23.03 29.49
CA ILE A 135 0.73 23.33 28.07
C ILE A 135 1.81 22.67 27.19
N LYS A 136 3.08 22.74 27.61
CA LYS A 136 4.20 22.11 26.88
C LYS A 136 4.06 20.58 26.85
N GLN A 137 3.71 19.97 27.98
CA GLN A 137 3.51 18.53 28.08
C GLN A 137 2.36 18.04 27.20
N GLU A 138 1.21 18.71 27.23
CA GLU A 138 0.05 18.35 26.38
C GLU A 138 0.35 18.54 24.89
N ALA A 139 1.07 19.60 24.52
CA ALA A 139 1.50 19.82 23.13
C ALA A 139 2.43 18.70 22.63
N GLU A 140 3.35 18.23 23.48
CA GLU A 140 4.25 17.13 23.15
C GLU A 140 3.50 15.79 23.07
N GLN A 141 2.57 15.52 23.98
CA GLN A 141 1.68 14.35 23.89
C GLN A 141 0.85 14.36 22.61
N PHE A 142 0.29 15.52 22.23
CA PHE A 142 -0.46 15.67 20.99
C PHE A 142 0.43 15.43 19.76
N ARG A 143 1.68 15.92 19.77
CA ARG A 143 2.66 15.68 18.70
C ARG A 143 2.96 14.19 18.54
N GLN A 144 3.21 13.47 19.65
CA GLN A 144 3.46 12.04 19.65
C GLN A 144 2.24 11.24 19.19
N TRP A 145 1.05 11.59 19.68
CA TRP A 145 -0.21 10.97 19.27
C TRP A 145 -0.43 11.14 17.77
N LYS A 146 -0.27 12.36 17.24
CA LYS A 146 -0.40 12.65 15.81
C LYS A 146 0.59 11.85 14.96
N ALA A 147 1.87 11.79 15.37
CA ALA A 147 2.89 11.01 14.67
C ALA A 147 2.57 9.51 14.66
N THR A 148 2.05 8.97 15.77
CA THR A 148 1.67 7.56 15.89
C THR A 148 0.46 7.25 15.00
N ARG A 149 -0.54 8.13 15.03
CA ARG A 149 -1.75 8.00 14.20
C ARG A 149 -1.45 8.11 12.71
N GLU A 150 -0.51 8.97 12.32
CA GLU A 150 -0.07 9.11 10.94
C GLU A 150 0.69 7.86 10.47
N LYS A 151 1.55 7.27 11.32
CA LYS A 151 2.22 5.99 11.03
C LYS A 151 1.21 4.86 10.83
N GLU A 152 0.21 4.75 11.70
CA GLU A 152 -0.87 3.75 11.58
C GLU A 152 -1.64 3.94 10.26
N LEU A 153 -1.98 5.17 9.90
CA LEU A 153 -2.66 5.47 8.63
C LEU A 153 -1.82 5.05 7.43
N LEU A 154 -0.52 5.32 7.43
CA LEU A 154 0.40 4.91 6.37
C LEU A 154 0.51 3.37 6.28
N GLN A 155 0.53 2.69 7.42
CA GLN A 155 0.54 1.23 7.48
C GLN A 155 -0.75 0.64 6.92
N LEU A 156 -1.92 1.17 7.32
CA LEU A 156 -3.21 0.76 6.78
C LEU A 156 -3.33 1.02 5.28
N ARG A 157 -2.79 2.13 4.76
CA ARG A 157 -2.73 2.38 3.31
C ARG A 157 -1.82 1.40 2.59
N LYS A 158 -0.68 1.04 3.17
CA LYS A 158 0.24 0.03 2.59
C LYS A 158 -0.41 -1.35 2.56
N GLU A 159 -1.07 -1.74 3.64
CA GLU A 159 -1.81 -3.00 3.73
C GLU A 159 -3.01 -3.01 2.79
N GLY A 160 -3.73 -1.88 2.65
CA GLY A 160 -4.82 -1.72 1.69
C GLY A 160 -4.38 -2.00 0.25
N ARG A 161 -3.23 -1.44 -0.18
CA ARG A 161 -2.66 -1.72 -1.50
C ARG A 161 -2.26 -3.19 -1.67
N ARG A 162 -1.70 -3.81 -0.62
CA ARG A 162 -1.33 -5.23 -0.64
C ARG A 162 -2.56 -6.13 -0.77
N ASN A 163 -3.59 -5.88 0.05
CA ASN A 163 -4.84 -6.62 0.04
C ASN A 163 -5.56 -6.48 -1.30
N GLU A 164 -5.55 -5.29 -1.89
CA GLU A 164 -6.12 -5.07 -3.23
C GLU A 164 -5.38 -5.88 -4.31
N TYR A 165 -4.04 -5.90 -4.28
CA TYR A 165 -3.25 -6.72 -5.19
C TYR A 165 -3.53 -8.22 -5.01
N GLU A 166 -3.60 -8.70 -3.77
CA GLU A 166 -3.91 -10.10 -3.47
C GLU A 166 -5.34 -10.45 -3.91
N ARG A 167 -6.32 -9.57 -3.68
CA ARG A 167 -7.70 -9.71 -4.17
C ARG A 167 -7.74 -9.82 -5.70
N HIS A 168 -7.06 -8.93 -6.42
CA HIS A 168 -7.00 -8.97 -7.89
C HIS A 168 -6.34 -10.25 -8.40
N LYS A 169 -5.26 -10.70 -7.76
CA LYS A 169 -4.58 -11.95 -8.09
C LYS A 169 -5.51 -13.16 -7.92
N LEU A 170 -6.23 -13.23 -6.80
CA LEU A 170 -7.20 -14.30 -6.54
C LEU A 170 -8.39 -14.25 -7.52
N GLN A 171 -8.88 -13.05 -7.83
CA GLN A 171 -9.95 -12.86 -8.81
C GLN A 171 -9.52 -13.34 -10.21
N ALA A 172 -8.31 -13.01 -10.67
CA ALA A 172 -7.78 -13.47 -11.95
C ALA A 172 -7.62 -14.99 -11.99
N LEU A 173 -7.16 -15.61 -10.89
CA LEU A 173 -7.07 -17.07 -10.78
C LEU A 173 -8.46 -17.73 -10.84
N ASN A 174 -9.44 -17.18 -10.13
CA ASN A 174 -10.81 -17.68 -10.12
C ASN A 174 -11.46 -17.57 -11.51
N GLN A 175 -11.30 -16.42 -12.19
CA GLN A 175 -11.75 -16.23 -13.57
C GLN A 175 -11.12 -17.26 -14.51
N ARG A 176 -9.81 -17.50 -14.39
CA ARG A 176 -9.12 -18.52 -15.18
C ARG A 176 -9.68 -19.91 -14.92
N GLN A 177 -9.93 -20.29 -13.66
CA GLN A 177 -10.53 -21.57 -13.32
C GLN A 177 -11.93 -21.71 -13.94
N LYS A 178 -12.78 -20.68 -13.84
CA LYS A 178 -14.11 -20.66 -14.47
C LYS A 178 -14.04 -20.85 -15.99
N LEU A 179 -13.13 -20.15 -16.67
CA LEU A 179 -12.93 -20.29 -18.12
C LEU A 179 -12.45 -21.69 -18.51
N VAL A 180 -11.56 -22.31 -17.72
CA VAL A 180 -11.12 -23.70 -17.98
C VAL A 180 -12.27 -24.68 -17.84
N LEU A 181 -13.10 -24.53 -16.80
CA LEU A 181 -14.28 -25.38 -16.61
C LEU A 181 -15.27 -25.22 -17.76
N GLN A 182 -15.58 -23.97 -18.13
CA GLN A 182 -16.47 -23.68 -19.26
C GLN A 182 -15.97 -24.31 -20.56
N ARG A 183 -14.68 -24.14 -20.90
CA ARG A 183 -14.09 -24.75 -22.10
C ARG A 183 -14.21 -26.26 -22.09
N LYS A 184 -13.93 -26.92 -20.96
CA LYS A 184 -14.09 -28.37 -20.84
C LYS A 184 -15.55 -28.77 -21.10
N THR A 185 -16.52 -28.07 -20.52
CA THR A 185 -17.94 -28.35 -20.75
C THR A 185 -18.34 -28.11 -22.22
N GLU A 186 -17.81 -27.06 -22.86
CA GLU A 186 -18.04 -26.76 -24.28
C GLU A 186 -17.40 -27.79 -25.21
N GLU A 187 -16.17 -28.23 -24.95
CA GLU A 187 -15.50 -29.32 -25.70
C GLU A 187 -16.35 -30.59 -25.67
N ALA A 188 -16.91 -30.88 -24.50
CA ALA A 188 -17.76 -32.03 -24.27
C ALA A 188 -19.13 -31.92 -24.97
N ALA A 189 -19.75 -30.74 -24.97
CA ALA A 189 -20.96 -30.46 -25.73
C ALA A 189 -20.72 -30.48 -27.26
N MET A 190 -19.55 -30.05 -27.72
CA MET A 190 -19.19 -30.09 -29.13
C MET A 190 -18.96 -31.52 -29.63
N ALA A 191 -18.31 -32.37 -28.83
CA ALA A 191 -18.12 -33.78 -29.19
C ALA A 191 -19.47 -34.50 -29.34
N THR A 192 -20.41 -34.31 -28.41
CA THR A 192 -21.76 -34.90 -28.51
C THR A 192 -22.55 -34.36 -29.69
N LYS A 193 -22.45 -33.05 -29.95
CA LYS A 193 -23.08 -32.42 -31.11
C LYS A 193 -22.58 -33.01 -32.44
N ARG A 194 -21.27 -33.20 -32.61
CA ARG A 194 -20.70 -33.80 -33.83
C ARG A 194 -21.21 -35.23 -34.04
N LEU A 195 -21.21 -36.05 -32.99
CA LEU A 195 -21.75 -37.40 -33.06
C LEU A 195 -23.23 -37.40 -33.48
N LYS A 196 -24.02 -36.52 -32.88
CA LYS A 196 -25.44 -36.35 -33.24
C LYS A 196 -25.64 -35.98 -34.71
N GLU A 197 -24.88 -35.00 -35.21
CA GLU A 197 -24.93 -34.55 -36.60
C GLU A 197 -24.61 -35.68 -37.59
N ILE A 198 -23.60 -36.51 -37.29
CA ILE A 198 -23.23 -37.65 -38.14
C ILE A 198 -24.31 -38.74 -38.13
N LEU A 199 -24.88 -39.04 -36.96
CA LEU A 199 -25.99 -39.98 -36.85
C LEU A 199 -27.24 -39.50 -37.61
N GLU A 200 -27.50 -38.19 -37.62
CA GLU A 200 -28.58 -37.57 -38.39
C GLU A 200 -28.29 -37.53 -39.90
N ALA A 201 -27.04 -37.27 -40.31
CA ALA A 201 -26.61 -37.32 -41.72
C ALA A 201 -26.78 -38.73 -42.31
N ARG A 202 -26.51 -39.78 -41.52
CA ARG A 202 -26.76 -41.17 -41.92
C ARG A 202 -28.24 -41.44 -42.23
N LYS A 203 -29.15 -40.84 -41.46
CA LYS A 203 -30.61 -40.99 -41.63
C LYS A 203 -31.13 -40.31 -42.91
N SER A 204 -30.58 -39.14 -43.26
CA SER A 204 -30.96 -38.43 -44.49
C SER A 204 -30.41 -39.13 -45.74
N SER A 205 -29.15 -39.55 -45.72
CA SER A 205 -28.52 -40.29 -46.83
C SER A 205 -29.22 -41.62 -47.15
N ALA A 206 -29.73 -42.33 -46.13
CA ALA A 206 -30.47 -43.58 -46.32
C ALA A 206 -31.84 -43.38 -47.00
N ARG A 207 -32.46 -42.20 -46.88
CA ARG A 207 -33.74 -41.85 -47.54
C ARG A 207 -33.58 -41.39 -48.99
N ASP A 208 -32.48 -40.71 -49.31
CA ASP A 208 -32.27 -40.18 -50.67
C ASP A 208 -31.71 -41.23 -51.64
N SER A 209 -31.03 -42.26 -51.12
CA SER A 209 -30.48 -43.36 -51.93
C SER A 209 -31.55 -44.27 -52.56
N SER A 210 -32.81 -44.19 -52.11
CA SER A 210 -33.93 -44.97 -52.69
C SER A 210 -34.64 -44.26 -53.86
N ALA A 211 -34.37 -42.98 -54.10
CA ALA A 211 -35.12 -42.16 -55.07
C ALA A 211 -34.49 -42.04 -56.46
N GLY A 212 -33.28 -42.57 -56.70
CA GLY A 212 -32.47 -42.17 -57.85
C GLY A 212 -31.80 -43.27 -58.69
N SER A 213 -32.30 -44.51 -58.70
CA SER A 213 -31.68 -45.60 -59.50
C SER A 213 -32.48 -45.91 -60.76
N ASN A 214 -32.39 -45.03 -61.77
CA ASN A 214 -32.68 -45.39 -63.16
C ASN A 214 -31.65 -44.69 -64.08
N GLY A 215 -30.78 -45.47 -64.72
CA GLY A 215 -29.96 -44.98 -65.85
C GLY A 215 -28.49 -45.41 -65.85
N THR A 216 -28.24 -46.58 -66.44
CA THR A 216 -27.16 -46.88 -67.40
C THR A 216 -25.66 -46.68 -67.02
N SER A 217 -24.98 -47.83 -66.90
CA SER A 217 -23.56 -48.10 -67.27
C SER A 217 -22.43 -47.16 -66.78
N GLN A 218 -21.91 -47.46 -65.58
CA GLN A 218 -20.50 -47.25 -65.20
C GLN A 218 -20.09 -48.36 -64.21
N GLY A 219 -19.88 -49.56 -64.74
CA GLY A 219 -20.19 -50.84 -64.07
C GLY A 219 -19.16 -51.52 -63.16
N TYR A 220 -18.10 -50.86 -62.68
CA TYR A 220 -17.21 -51.49 -61.66
C TYR A 220 -16.68 -50.46 -60.64
N ASN A 221 -16.28 -49.27 -61.09
CA ASN A 221 -15.67 -48.25 -60.24
C ASN A 221 -16.67 -47.47 -59.34
N MET A 222 -17.96 -47.42 -59.69
CA MET A 222 -18.98 -46.72 -58.88
C MET A 222 -19.41 -47.52 -57.64
N GLY A 223 -19.44 -48.85 -57.73
CA GLY A 223 -19.70 -49.74 -56.58
C GLY A 223 -18.58 -49.67 -55.55
N GLU A 224 -17.33 -49.75 -56.00
CA GLU A 224 -16.12 -49.64 -55.16
C GLU A 224 -16.06 -48.31 -54.41
N ARG A 225 -16.25 -47.18 -55.10
CA ARG A 225 -16.26 -45.85 -54.46
C ARG A 225 -17.42 -45.65 -53.48
N SER A 226 -18.57 -46.28 -53.74
CA SER A 226 -19.71 -46.23 -52.82
C SER A 226 -19.45 -47.06 -51.56
N LEU A 227 -18.82 -48.23 -51.71
CA LEU A 227 -18.37 -49.06 -50.59
C LEU A 227 -17.29 -48.37 -49.76
N GLN A 228 -16.34 -47.69 -50.39
CA GLN A 228 -15.34 -46.86 -49.71
C GLN A 228 -16.00 -45.75 -48.89
N LYS A 229 -16.90 -44.97 -49.50
CA LYS A 229 -17.65 -43.91 -48.79
C LYS A 229 -18.48 -44.44 -47.62
N TRP A 230 -19.13 -45.59 -47.79
CA TRP A 230 -19.86 -46.23 -46.69
C TRP A 230 -18.90 -46.62 -45.56
N PHE A 231 -17.76 -47.25 -45.89
CA PHE A 231 -16.77 -47.62 -44.90
C PHE A 231 -16.20 -46.40 -44.16
N ASP A 232 -15.91 -45.31 -44.88
CA ASP A 232 -15.45 -44.04 -44.30
C ASP A 232 -16.50 -43.46 -43.32
N GLN A 233 -17.79 -43.49 -43.67
CA GLN A 233 -18.88 -43.05 -42.79
C GLN A 233 -19.00 -43.93 -41.53
N GLU A 234 -18.84 -45.25 -41.66
CA GLU A 234 -18.86 -46.16 -40.50
C GLU A 234 -17.63 -45.95 -39.60
N LEU A 235 -16.45 -45.72 -40.18
CA LEU A 235 -15.25 -45.35 -39.43
C LEU A 235 -15.44 -44.01 -38.70
N GLU A 236 -16.03 -43.01 -39.36
CA GLU A 236 -16.28 -41.69 -38.78
C GLU A 236 -17.22 -41.77 -37.56
N VAL A 237 -18.31 -42.54 -37.67
CA VAL A 237 -19.19 -42.82 -36.51
C VAL A 237 -18.41 -43.46 -35.37
N MET A 238 -17.59 -44.49 -35.63
CA MET A 238 -16.80 -45.15 -34.58
C MET A 238 -15.80 -44.20 -33.92
N VAL A 239 -15.13 -43.34 -34.70
CA VAL A 239 -14.19 -42.34 -34.18
C VAL A 239 -14.90 -41.32 -33.28
N HIS A 240 -16.07 -40.81 -33.68
CA HIS A 240 -16.81 -39.85 -32.87
C HIS A 240 -17.48 -40.48 -31.64
N VAL A 241 -17.91 -41.74 -31.69
CA VAL A 241 -18.31 -42.49 -30.49
C VAL A 241 -17.15 -42.61 -29.52
N HIS A 242 -15.94 -42.91 -30.02
CA HIS A 242 -14.74 -42.96 -29.20
C HIS A 242 -14.37 -41.58 -28.62
N GLU A 243 -14.49 -40.51 -29.41
CA GLU A 243 -14.25 -39.12 -28.97
C GLU A 243 -15.20 -38.75 -27.81
N VAL A 244 -16.50 -39.06 -27.94
CA VAL A 244 -17.48 -38.81 -26.88
C VAL A 244 -17.22 -39.67 -25.64
N ARG A 245 -16.81 -40.94 -25.78
CA ARG A 245 -16.41 -41.78 -24.63
C ARG A 245 -15.18 -41.22 -23.90
N ASN A 246 -14.17 -40.77 -24.64
CA ASN A 246 -12.99 -40.15 -24.04
C ASN A 246 -13.34 -38.86 -23.30
N GLU A 247 -14.22 -38.04 -23.87
CA GLU A 247 -14.63 -36.79 -23.23
C GLU A 247 -15.58 -37.01 -22.04
N TYR A 248 -16.43 -38.04 -22.11
CA TYR A 248 -17.22 -38.52 -20.97
C TYR A 248 -16.32 -38.91 -19.79
N GLU A 249 -15.24 -39.66 -20.04
CA GLU A 249 -14.28 -40.06 -19.01
C GLU A 249 -13.60 -38.83 -18.38
N LYS A 250 -13.16 -37.86 -19.19
CA LYS A 250 -12.59 -36.60 -18.67
C LYS A 250 -13.59 -35.79 -17.84
N GLN A 251 -14.85 -35.73 -18.27
CA GLN A 251 -15.92 -35.06 -17.51
C GLN A 251 -16.26 -35.81 -16.22
N SER A 252 -16.21 -37.14 -16.24
CA SER A 252 -16.43 -38.00 -15.06
C SER A 252 -15.34 -37.76 -14.01
N GLN A 253 -14.07 -37.72 -14.44
CA GLN A 253 -12.95 -37.36 -13.57
C GLN A 253 -13.06 -35.95 -13.00
N LEU A 254 -13.50 -34.98 -13.82
CA LEU A 254 -13.76 -33.62 -13.34
C LEU A 254 -14.87 -33.60 -12.27
N ARG A 255 -15.98 -34.30 -12.50
CA ARG A 255 -17.09 -34.42 -11.55
C ARG A 255 -16.64 -35.08 -10.24
N ALA A 256 -15.83 -36.13 -10.31
CA ALA A 256 -15.26 -36.80 -9.14
C ALA A 256 -14.39 -35.84 -8.32
N ALA A 257 -13.47 -35.12 -8.96
CA ALA A 257 -12.61 -34.14 -8.29
C ALA A 257 -13.41 -32.99 -7.64
N LEU A 258 -14.45 -32.48 -8.31
CA LEU A 258 -15.35 -31.46 -7.75
C LEU A 258 -16.16 -32.01 -6.57
N GLY A 259 -16.61 -33.26 -6.66
CA GLY A 259 -17.34 -33.96 -5.60
C GLY A 259 -16.48 -34.21 -4.36
N GLU A 260 -15.21 -34.58 -4.54
CA GLU A 260 -14.23 -34.73 -3.45
C GLU A 260 -13.99 -33.40 -2.71
N GLU A 261 -13.77 -32.30 -3.44
CA GLU A 261 -13.59 -30.98 -2.82
C GLU A 261 -14.84 -30.56 -2.03
N LEU A 262 -16.03 -30.81 -2.59
CA LEU A 262 -17.31 -30.53 -1.95
C LEU A 262 -17.50 -31.38 -0.69
N ALA A 263 -17.16 -32.67 -0.72
CA ALA A 263 -17.27 -33.56 0.43
C ALA A 263 -16.34 -33.13 1.56
N ILE A 264 -15.10 -32.75 1.24
CA ILE A 264 -14.13 -32.21 2.22
C ILE A 264 -14.70 -30.94 2.87
N LEU A 265 -15.19 -29.98 2.08
CA LEU A 265 -15.71 -28.72 2.60
C LEU A 265 -16.98 -28.89 3.44
N LYS A 266 -17.89 -29.80 3.04
CA LYS A 266 -19.07 -30.14 3.86
C LYS A 266 -18.68 -30.82 5.16
N GLN A 267 -17.67 -31.70 5.13
CA GLN A 267 -17.16 -32.36 6.34
C GLN A 267 -16.50 -31.36 7.30
N GLU A 268 -15.77 -30.39 6.77
CA GLU A 268 -15.19 -29.28 7.53
C GLU A 268 -16.27 -28.37 8.12
N ASP A 269 -17.37 -28.15 7.41
CA ASP A 269 -18.50 -27.34 7.89
C ASP A 269 -19.24 -28.01 9.05
N ILE A 270 -19.50 -29.31 8.95
CA ILE A 270 -20.09 -30.11 10.04
C ILE A 270 -19.16 -30.14 11.27
N ARG A 271 -17.84 -30.27 11.07
CA ARG A 271 -16.84 -30.22 12.16
C ARG A 271 -16.73 -28.84 12.81
N ALA A 272 -17.01 -27.76 12.08
CA ALA A 272 -17.01 -26.41 12.62
C ALA A 272 -18.31 -26.07 13.38
N GLY A 273 -19.44 -26.68 13.02
CA GLY A 273 -20.72 -26.54 13.72
C GLY A 273 -20.91 -27.48 14.93
N GLY A 274 -20.10 -28.53 15.05
CA GLY A 274 -20.11 -29.47 16.18
C GLY A 274 -19.17 -29.04 17.30
N SER A 275 -19.70 -28.55 18.40
CA SER A 275 -18.96 -28.26 19.63
C SER A 275 -18.26 -29.52 20.19
N SER A 276 -16.95 -29.67 19.96
CA SER A 276 -16.06 -30.45 20.82
C SER A 276 -14.61 -29.94 20.74
N PRO A 277 -14.04 -29.40 21.84
CA PRO A 277 -12.67 -28.94 21.87
C PRO A 277 -11.73 -30.08 22.23
N GLN A 278 -11.37 -30.93 21.26
CA GLN A 278 -10.24 -31.85 21.46
C GLN A 278 -8.96 -31.25 20.87
N ARG A 279 -8.24 -30.56 21.77
CA ARG A 279 -6.87 -30.05 21.59
C ARG A 279 -5.91 -31.22 21.35
N GLY A 280 -5.83 -31.69 20.11
CA GLY A 280 -4.78 -32.57 19.63
C GLY A 280 -3.64 -31.75 19.05
N LYS A 281 -2.53 -31.62 19.80
CA LYS A 281 -1.24 -31.21 19.26
C LYS A 281 -0.89 -32.14 18.10
N ASN A 282 -0.95 -31.67 16.86
CA ASN A 282 -0.14 -32.17 15.75
C ASN A 282 -0.13 -31.09 14.66
N GLY A 283 1.05 -30.48 14.49
CA GLY A 283 1.28 -29.49 13.45
C GLY A 283 1.17 -30.15 12.09
N ASN A 284 0.06 -29.88 11.40
CA ASN A 284 -0.07 -29.90 9.94
C ASN A 284 -1.42 -29.30 9.51
N SER A 285 -1.76 -28.11 10.03
CA SER A 285 -2.94 -27.36 9.58
C SER A 285 -2.59 -26.52 8.34
N ARG A 286 -2.64 -27.17 7.16
CA ARG A 286 -2.82 -26.49 5.86
C ARG A 286 -4.30 -26.20 5.56
N THR A 287 -5.15 -26.09 6.56
CA THR A 287 -6.58 -25.83 6.38
C THR A 287 -6.85 -24.34 6.63
N ASN A 288 -6.97 -23.61 5.52
CA ASN A 288 -7.43 -22.24 5.48
C ASN A 288 -8.77 -22.11 6.23
N THR A 289 -8.79 -21.35 7.30
CA THR A 289 -10.00 -20.94 8.02
C THR A 289 -10.78 -19.93 7.18
N LEU A 290 -11.43 -20.41 6.11
CA LEU A 290 -12.47 -19.65 5.42
C LEU A 290 -13.53 -19.23 6.46
N SER A 291 -14.00 -17.99 6.38
CA SER A 291 -15.13 -17.56 7.20
C SER A 291 -16.36 -18.42 6.89
N PRO A 292 -17.30 -18.62 7.83
CA PRO A 292 -18.50 -19.43 7.61
C PRO A 292 -19.24 -19.04 6.32
N ASN A 293 -19.41 -17.73 6.08
CA ASN A 293 -20.04 -17.21 4.85
C ASN A 293 -19.22 -17.52 3.59
N ALA A 294 -17.89 -17.44 3.65
CA ALA A 294 -17.03 -17.77 2.51
C ALA A 294 -17.02 -19.28 2.21
N ARG A 295 -17.10 -20.12 3.26
CA ARG A 295 -17.22 -21.57 3.12
C ARG A 295 -18.57 -21.94 2.50
N GLN A 296 -19.67 -21.37 3.00
CA GLN A 296 -21.00 -21.60 2.45
C GLN A 296 -21.10 -21.18 0.98
N ALA A 297 -20.53 -20.02 0.62
CA ALA A 297 -20.48 -19.56 -0.77
C ALA A 297 -19.66 -20.50 -1.67
N ARG A 298 -18.55 -21.06 -1.15
CA ARG A 298 -17.75 -22.06 -1.88
C ARG A 298 -18.51 -23.37 -2.07
N ILE A 299 -19.20 -23.85 -1.04
CA ILE A 299 -20.05 -25.05 -1.11
C ILE A 299 -21.12 -24.87 -2.19
N ALA A 300 -21.90 -23.78 -2.15
CA ALA A 300 -22.93 -23.50 -3.15
C ALA A 300 -22.38 -23.42 -4.58
N SER A 301 -21.19 -22.82 -4.75
CA SER A 301 -20.52 -22.77 -6.06
C SER A 301 -20.08 -24.16 -6.54
N LEU A 302 -19.53 -25.01 -5.66
CA LEU A 302 -19.15 -26.38 -6.01
C LEU A 302 -20.36 -27.23 -6.33
N GLU A 303 -21.45 -27.10 -5.58
CA GLU A 303 -22.73 -27.77 -5.84
C GLU A 303 -23.25 -27.45 -7.24
N SER A 304 -23.27 -26.16 -7.60
CA SER A 304 -23.65 -25.73 -8.94
C SER A 304 -22.77 -26.36 -10.04
N MET A 305 -21.44 -26.37 -9.84
CA MET A 305 -20.51 -26.98 -10.81
C MET A 305 -20.69 -28.50 -10.92
N VAL A 306 -20.91 -29.20 -9.81
CA VAL A 306 -21.20 -30.64 -9.79
C VAL A 306 -22.51 -30.94 -10.51
N THR A 307 -23.55 -30.13 -10.32
CA THR A 307 -24.83 -30.28 -11.04
C THR A 307 -24.65 -30.09 -12.54
N ILE A 308 -23.95 -29.04 -12.99
CA ILE A 308 -23.69 -28.79 -14.42
C ILE A 308 -22.91 -29.96 -15.05
N SER A 309 -21.87 -30.45 -14.37
CA SER A 309 -21.07 -31.58 -14.85
C SER A 309 -21.88 -32.88 -14.87
N SER A 310 -22.71 -33.12 -13.86
CA SER A 310 -23.60 -34.30 -13.81
C SER A 310 -24.62 -34.28 -14.95
N ASN A 311 -25.26 -33.14 -15.22
CA ASN A 311 -26.19 -32.99 -16.34
C ASN A 311 -25.50 -33.22 -17.70
N THR A 312 -24.28 -32.72 -17.84
CA THR A 312 -23.44 -32.89 -19.03
C THR A 312 -23.10 -34.37 -19.27
N LEU A 313 -22.76 -35.11 -18.21
CA LEU A 313 -22.52 -36.56 -18.28
C LEU A 313 -23.77 -37.34 -18.69
N VAL A 314 -24.93 -36.98 -18.16
CA VAL A 314 -26.21 -37.62 -18.54
C VAL A 314 -26.51 -37.39 -20.02
N ALA A 315 -26.29 -36.17 -20.54
CA ALA A 315 -26.47 -35.87 -21.96
C ALA A 315 -25.53 -36.70 -22.85
N MET A 316 -24.24 -36.83 -22.48
CA MET A 316 -23.29 -37.69 -23.19
C MET A 316 -23.69 -39.16 -23.17
N ALA A 317 -24.06 -39.68 -21.99
CA ALA A 317 -24.48 -41.06 -21.86
C ALA A 317 -25.71 -41.35 -22.72
N SER A 318 -26.67 -40.43 -22.77
CA SER A 318 -27.84 -40.54 -23.66
C SER A 318 -27.44 -40.61 -25.14
N GLN A 319 -26.50 -39.75 -25.59
CA GLN A 319 -26.01 -39.77 -26.97
C GLN A 319 -25.21 -41.04 -27.32
N LEU A 320 -24.42 -41.55 -26.37
CA LEU A 320 -23.70 -42.82 -26.53
C LEU A 320 -24.68 -44.00 -26.64
N SER A 321 -25.68 -44.06 -25.77
CA SER A 321 -26.73 -45.09 -25.82
C SER A 321 -27.51 -45.05 -27.14
N GLU A 322 -27.85 -43.85 -27.61
CA GLU A 322 -28.52 -43.63 -28.89
C GLU A 322 -27.65 -44.09 -30.09
N ALA A 323 -26.34 -43.85 -30.04
CA ALA A 323 -25.40 -44.35 -31.04
C ALA A 323 -25.30 -45.89 -31.02
N GLU A 324 -25.23 -46.51 -29.83
CA GLU A 324 -25.17 -47.96 -29.67
C GLU A 324 -26.46 -48.66 -30.10
N GLU A 325 -27.63 -48.08 -29.81
CA GLU A 325 -28.92 -48.60 -30.29
C GLU A 325 -29.00 -48.58 -31.81
N ARG A 326 -28.51 -47.49 -32.44
CA ARG A 326 -28.38 -47.40 -33.90
C ARG A 326 -27.33 -48.34 -34.47
N GLU A 327 -26.32 -48.73 -33.72
CA GLU A 327 -25.39 -49.77 -34.15
C GLU A 327 -26.07 -51.14 -34.11
N ARG A 328 -26.74 -51.50 -33.00
CA ARG A 328 -27.45 -52.78 -32.85
C ARG A 328 -28.51 -53.01 -33.93
N ALA A 329 -29.24 -51.96 -34.33
CA ALA A 329 -30.22 -52.04 -35.41
C ALA A 329 -29.63 -52.41 -36.79
N PHE A 330 -28.31 -52.23 -36.99
CA PHE A 330 -27.63 -52.48 -38.27
C PHE A 330 -26.62 -53.66 -38.23
N SER A 331 -26.21 -54.12 -37.04
CA SER A 331 -24.99 -54.93 -36.85
C SER A 331 -25.11 -56.44 -37.16
N GLY A 332 -26.30 -57.05 -37.10
CA GLY A 332 -26.39 -58.53 -37.07
C GLY A 332 -26.18 -59.28 -38.39
N ARG A 333 -26.47 -58.65 -39.54
CA ARG A 333 -26.36 -59.29 -40.88
C ARG A 333 -26.34 -58.26 -41.99
N SER A 334 -27.09 -57.17 -41.81
CA SER A 334 -27.27 -56.10 -42.80
C SER A 334 -26.02 -55.26 -43.08
N ARG A 335 -25.05 -55.20 -42.15
CA ARG A 335 -23.81 -54.43 -42.31
C ARG A 335 -23.01 -54.83 -43.56
N TRP A 336 -22.89 -56.14 -43.80
CA TRP A 336 -22.08 -56.68 -44.91
C TRP A 336 -22.90 -56.98 -46.17
N ASN A 337 -24.23 -56.78 -46.14
CA ASN A 337 -25.10 -57.00 -47.30
C ASN A 337 -24.78 -56.11 -48.50
N GLN A 338 -23.97 -55.06 -48.31
CA GLN A 338 -23.50 -54.19 -49.40
C GLN A 338 -22.39 -54.84 -50.24
N LEU A 339 -21.68 -55.84 -49.71
CA LEU A 339 -20.68 -56.62 -50.44
C LEU A 339 -21.39 -57.69 -51.27
N ARG A 340 -21.46 -57.49 -52.59
CA ARG A 340 -22.18 -58.39 -53.52
C ARG A 340 -21.25 -59.29 -54.32
N SER A 341 -19.96 -59.00 -54.38
CA SER A 341 -18.97 -59.79 -55.12
C SER A 341 -17.62 -59.95 -54.39
N MET A 342 -16.87 -60.99 -54.76
CA MET A 342 -15.49 -61.18 -54.29
C MET A 342 -14.52 -60.10 -54.78
N GLY A 343 -14.81 -59.49 -55.94
CA GLY A 343 -14.02 -58.35 -56.45
C GLY A 343 -14.15 -57.12 -55.56
N GLU A 344 -15.37 -56.79 -55.15
CA GLU A 344 -15.66 -55.73 -54.18
C GLU A 344 -15.02 -56.01 -52.81
N ALA A 345 -15.06 -57.26 -52.35
CA ALA A 345 -14.42 -57.64 -51.08
C ALA A 345 -12.89 -57.47 -51.14
N LYS A 346 -12.24 -57.88 -52.23
CA LYS A 346 -10.79 -57.70 -52.43
C LYS A 346 -10.40 -56.22 -52.50
N SER A 347 -11.16 -55.43 -53.24
CA SER A 347 -10.99 -53.98 -53.37
C SER A 347 -11.13 -53.28 -52.01
N LEU A 348 -12.21 -53.57 -51.27
CA LEU A 348 -12.44 -52.99 -49.96
C LEU A 348 -11.33 -53.40 -48.98
N LEU A 349 -10.89 -54.66 -48.99
CA LEU A 349 -9.79 -55.11 -48.13
C LEU A 349 -8.48 -54.39 -48.45
N GLN A 350 -8.17 -54.16 -49.72
CA GLN A 350 -7.01 -53.38 -50.13
C GLN A 350 -7.12 -51.92 -49.65
N TYR A 351 -8.31 -51.32 -49.75
CA TYR A 351 -8.57 -49.99 -49.23
C TYR A 351 -8.40 -49.91 -47.71
N VAL A 352 -9.00 -50.85 -46.96
CA VAL A 352 -8.88 -50.95 -45.50
C VAL A 352 -7.41 -51.08 -45.08
N PHE A 353 -6.63 -51.91 -45.79
CA PHE A 353 -5.20 -52.05 -45.51
C PHE A 353 -4.46 -50.72 -45.71
N ASN A 354 -4.73 -50.00 -46.80
CA ASN A 354 -4.11 -48.70 -47.07
C ASN A 354 -4.51 -47.66 -46.00
N VAL A 355 -5.80 -47.54 -45.68
CA VAL A 355 -6.31 -46.62 -44.64
C VAL A 355 -5.70 -46.95 -43.28
N ALA A 356 -5.57 -48.24 -42.92
CA ALA A 356 -4.96 -48.65 -41.66
C ALA A 356 -3.45 -48.36 -41.63
N ALA A 357 -2.74 -48.58 -42.74
CA ALA A 357 -1.32 -48.27 -42.87
C ALA A 357 -1.08 -46.75 -42.77
N ASP A 358 -1.88 -45.95 -43.49
CA ASP A 358 -1.81 -44.48 -43.47
C ASP A 358 -2.13 -43.93 -42.08
N ALA A 359 -3.20 -44.42 -41.43
CA ALA A 359 -3.54 -44.03 -40.07
C ALA A 359 -2.40 -44.35 -39.09
N ARG A 360 -1.75 -45.51 -39.22
CA ARG A 360 -0.61 -45.89 -38.36
C ARG A 360 0.61 -45.01 -38.61
N CYS A 361 0.88 -44.61 -39.86
CA CYS A 361 1.94 -43.68 -40.19
C CYS A 361 1.65 -42.29 -39.61
N GLN A 362 0.44 -41.76 -39.79
CA GLN A 362 0.02 -40.48 -39.23
C GLN A 362 0.10 -40.45 -37.70
N VAL A 363 -0.31 -41.54 -37.03
CA VAL A 363 -0.16 -41.65 -35.57
C VAL A 363 1.31 -41.56 -35.17
N LYS A 364 2.23 -42.22 -35.88
CA LYS A 364 3.67 -42.15 -35.60
C LYS A 364 4.24 -40.75 -35.84
N GLU A 365 3.84 -40.08 -36.92
CA GLU A 365 4.23 -38.68 -37.18
C GLU A 365 3.76 -37.76 -36.04
N LYS A 366 2.51 -37.90 -35.61
CA LYS A 366 1.96 -37.12 -34.49
C LYS A 366 2.61 -37.44 -33.15
N GLU A 367 2.99 -38.70 -32.89
CA GLU A 367 3.75 -39.07 -31.69
C GLU A 367 5.12 -38.35 -31.66
N VAL A 368 5.80 -38.26 -32.81
CA VAL A 368 7.07 -37.52 -32.93
C VAL A 368 6.85 -36.02 -32.74
N GLU A 369 5.88 -35.41 -33.42
CA GLU A 369 5.54 -33.98 -33.23
C GLU A 369 5.21 -33.66 -31.76
N ILE A 370 4.41 -34.52 -31.09
CA ILE A 370 4.07 -34.36 -29.67
C ILE A 370 5.32 -34.46 -28.80
N LYS A 371 6.24 -35.37 -29.10
CA LYS A 371 7.50 -35.52 -28.36
C LYS A 371 8.37 -34.27 -28.51
N GLU A 372 8.55 -33.77 -29.73
CA GLU A 372 9.30 -32.54 -30.00
C GLU A 372 8.68 -31.33 -29.30
N MET A 373 7.36 -31.16 -29.39
CA MET A 373 6.67 -30.06 -28.71
C MET A 373 6.76 -30.16 -27.18
N LYS A 374 6.76 -31.36 -26.62
CA LYS A 374 7.00 -31.60 -25.18
C LYS A 374 8.41 -31.20 -24.78
N GLU A 375 9.42 -31.56 -25.58
CA GLU A 375 10.82 -31.17 -25.35
C GLU A 375 11.01 -29.65 -25.43
N GLN A 376 10.38 -28.99 -26.41
CA GLN A 376 10.37 -27.52 -26.47
C GLN A 376 9.72 -26.88 -25.24
N MET A 377 8.61 -27.46 -24.76
CA MET A 377 7.93 -26.96 -23.56
C MET A 377 8.79 -27.14 -22.30
N THR A 378 9.46 -28.28 -22.14
CA THR A 378 10.34 -28.51 -20.98
C THR A 378 11.55 -27.58 -20.99
N GLU A 379 12.13 -27.32 -22.17
CA GLU A 379 13.20 -26.34 -22.34
C GLU A 379 12.76 -24.92 -21.94
N LEU A 380 11.62 -24.46 -22.46
CA LEU A 380 11.06 -23.14 -22.11
C LEU A 380 10.75 -23.03 -20.61
N VAL A 381 10.20 -24.07 -20.00
CA VAL A 381 9.98 -24.11 -18.54
C VAL A 381 11.30 -24.05 -17.78
N GLY A 382 12.35 -24.73 -18.28
CA GLY A 382 13.70 -24.66 -17.73
C GLY A 382 14.27 -23.24 -17.77
N ILE A 383 14.18 -22.57 -18.91
CA ILE A 383 14.61 -21.17 -19.10
C ILE A 383 13.83 -20.24 -18.16
N LEU A 384 12.51 -20.42 -18.06
CA LEU A 384 11.66 -19.60 -17.19
C LEU A 384 12.04 -19.77 -15.72
N ARG A 385 12.21 -21.01 -15.23
CA ARG A 385 12.69 -21.28 -13.87
C ARG A 385 14.07 -20.65 -13.60
N HIS A 386 14.99 -20.77 -14.55
CA HIS A 386 16.31 -20.15 -14.43
C HIS A 386 16.21 -18.61 -14.36
N SER A 387 15.34 -17.99 -15.17
CA SER A 387 15.09 -16.55 -15.14
C SER A 387 14.46 -16.09 -13.81
N GLU A 388 13.52 -16.86 -13.27
CA GLU A 388 12.90 -16.57 -11.97
C GLU A 388 13.91 -16.66 -10.83
N SER A 389 14.78 -17.67 -10.84
CA SER A 389 15.85 -17.81 -9.85
C SER A 389 16.81 -16.62 -9.90
N ARG A 390 17.21 -16.18 -11.10
CA ARG A 390 18.01 -14.95 -11.25
C ARG A 390 17.30 -13.71 -10.73
N ARG A 391 15.99 -13.55 -11.00
CA ARG A 391 15.19 -12.43 -10.46
C ARG A 391 15.16 -12.47 -8.93
N ARG A 392 14.91 -13.64 -8.32
CA ARG A 392 14.92 -13.81 -6.86
C ARG A 392 16.29 -13.47 -6.26
N GLU A 393 17.36 -13.85 -6.93
CA GLU A 393 18.72 -13.52 -6.49
C GLU A 393 19.00 -12.02 -6.56
N MET A 394 18.61 -11.35 -7.65
CA MET A 394 18.71 -9.88 -7.75
C MET A 394 17.87 -9.17 -6.68
N GLU A 395 16.68 -9.70 -6.35
CA GLU A 395 15.86 -9.17 -5.25
C GLU A 395 16.52 -9.36 -3.88
N LYS A 396 17.21 -10.49 -3.65
CA LYS A 396 17.99 -10.70 -2.43
C LYS A 396 19.18 -9.74 -2.36
N GLN A 397 19.90 -9.54 -3.45
CA GLN A 397 21.01 -8.59 -3.52
C GLN A 397 20.55 -7.15 -3.28
N LEU A 398 19.39 -6.76 -3.84
CA LEU A 398 18.77 -5.46 -3.56
C LEU A 398 18.41 -5.32 -2.07
N LYS A 399 17.76 -6.32 -1.47
CA LYS A 399 17.42 -6.32 -0.05
C LYS A 399 18.65 -6.28 0.86
N GLN A 400 19.71 -7.01 0.49
CA GLN A 400 20.98 -6.98 1.22
C GLN A 400 21.62 -5.60 1.11
N ARG A 401 21.62 -4.97 -0.06
CA ARG A 401 22.16 -3.62 -0.27
C ARG A 401 21.36 -2.54 0.46
N GLU A 402 20.04 -2.68 0.54
CA GLU A 402 19.18 -1.81 1.35
C GLU A 402 19.43 -1.99 2.85
N GLN A 403 19.80 -3.20 3.30
CA GLN A 403 20.12 -3.48 4.71
C GLN A 403 21.57 -3.14 5.10
N THR A 404 22.53 -3.24 4.17
CA THR A 404 23.94 -2.87 4.39
C THR A 404 24.24 -1.40 4.15
N THR A 405 23.22 -0.53 4.14
CA THR A 405 23.42 0.92 4.18
C THR A 405 23.24 1.47 5.61
N PRO A 406 24.17 1.26 6.57
CA PRO A 406 24.32 2.15 7.70
C PRO A 406 25.26 3.31 7.34
N MET A 407 24.74 4.53 7.47
CA MET A 407 25.45 5.74 7.91
C MET A 407 26.89 5.92 7.37
N ALA A 408 27.03 6.42 6.14
CA ALA A 408 28.29 6.95 5.62
C ALA A 408 28.17 8.47 5.36
N THR A 409 28.20 9.26 6.44
CA THR A 409 28.55 10.68 6.40
C THR A 409 29.39 11.01 7.63
N THR A 410 30.67 10.64 7.58
CA THR A 410 31.73 11.31 8.33
C THR A 410 32.84 11.63 7.33
N PRO A 411 33.21 12.91 7.14
CA PRO A 411 34.38 13.25 6.34
C PRO A 411 35.66 13.02 7.14
N PRO A 412 36.80 12.71 6.50
CA PRO A 412 38.05 12.47 7.21
C PRO A 412 38.61 13.79 7.76
N LYS A 413 39.02 13.77 9.03
CA LYS A 413 39.72 14.86 9.69
C LYS A 413 41.18 14.82 9.23
N SER A 414 41.56 15.71 8.30
CA SER A 414 42.97 15.99 8.00
C SER A 414 43.51 16.92 9.09
N GLY A 415 44.61 16.52 9.72
CA GLY A 415 45.34 17.36 10.66
C GLY A 415 46.06 18.50 9.95
N ASN A 416 46.00 19.70 10.53
CA ASN A 416 47.15 20.56 10.81
C ASN A 416 46.73 21.86 11.48
N GLY A 417 47.39 22.17 12.61
CA GLY A 417 47.99 23.48 12.86
C GLY A 417 47.11 24.70 13.23
N THR A 418 47.43 25.22 14.42
CA THR A 418 47.58 26.67 14.76
C THR A 418 46.37 27.56 15.13
N THR A 419 46.27 27.79 16.44
CA THR A 419 46.15 29.07 17.19
C THR A 419 45.02 30.09 16.94
N LYS A 420 44.37 30.40 18.10
CA LYS A 420 43.99 31.72 18.67
C LYS A 420 42.51 32.19 18.63
N HIS A 421 42.05 32.50 19.86
CA HIS A 421 41.07 33.50 20.36
C HIS A 421 39.54 33.25 20.37
N SER A 422 39.05 33.14 21.63
CA SER A 422 37.91 33.79 22.33
C SER A 422 36.50 34.00 21.74
N ALA A 423 35.53 33.72 22.64
CA ALA A 423 34.25 34.40 22.97
C ALA A 423 32.89 33.79 22.53
N ASP A 424 32.10 33.44 23.56
CA ASP A 424 30.63 33.56 23.81
C ASP A 424 29.54 33.23 22.74
N ASP A 425 28.81 32.13 23.03
CA ASP A 425 27.32 31.98 23.21
C ASP A 425 26.29 32.42 22.11
N PRO A 426 24.97 32.09 22.17
CA PRO A 426 24.34 30.88 21.62
C PRO A 426 23.15 31.09 20.62
N ASN A 427 22.63 29.97 20.08
CA ASN A 427 21.32 29.71 19.42
C ASN A 427 21.01 30.23 17.99
N THR A 428 20.69 29.30 17.06
CA THR A 428 19.41 29.14 16.30
C THR A 428 19.61 28.23 15.05
N PRO A 429 18.72 27.26 14.74
CA PRO A 429 18.90 26.33 13.61
C PRO A 429 18.30 26.87 12.29
N LEU A 430 19.06 26.79 11.20
CA LEU A 430 18.58 27.04 9.83
C LEU A 430 18.39 25.74 9.05
N SER A 431 17.30 25.70 8.28
CA SER A 431 16.81 24.60 7.44
C SER A 431 17.80 24.09 6.40
N PRO A 432 17.69 22.83 5.91
CA PRO A 432 18.65 22.27 4.98
C PRO A 432 18.41 22.77 3.55
N VAL A 433 19.46 23.36 2.99
CA VAL A 433 19.64 23.67 1.56
C VAL A 433 19.82 22.37 0.77
N ALA A 434 19.15 22.28 -0.38
CA ALA A 434 19.25 21.18 -1.33
C ALA A 434 20.66 21.12 -1.97
N VAL A 435 21.29 19.95 -1.96
CA VAL A 435 22.58 19.68 -2.64
C VAL A 435 22.31 18.89 -3.94
N PRO A 436 23.05 19.16 -5.05
CA PRO A 436 22.72 18.65 -6.39
C PRO A 436 23.13 17.18 -6.61
N ALA A 437 22.34 16.47 -7.42
CA ALA A 437 22.57 15.08 -7.81
C ALA A 437 23.86 14.90 -8.66
N GLN A 438 24.75 13.99 -8.22
CA GLN A 438 25.93 13.55 -8.96
C GLN A 438 25.55 12.73 -10.20
N LYS A 439 26.15 13.09 -11.33
CA LYS A 439 26.05 12.44 -12.65
C LYS A 439 26.62 11.02 -12.62
N GLN A 440 25.89 10.06 -13.21
CA GLN A 440 26.36 8.69 -13.40
C GLN A 440 27.48 8.60 -14.43
N LEU A 441 28.50 7.77 -14.10
CA LEU A 441 29.55 7.33 -14.99
C LEU A 441 28.98 6.55 -16.18
N LYS A 442 29.46 6.92 -17.37
CA LYS A 442 29.28 6.20 -18.64
C LYS A 442 30.19 4.98 -18.65
N TYR A 443 29.65 3.78 -18.87
CA TYR A 443 30.47 2.63 -19.25
C TYR A 443 30.82 2.73 -20.74
N SER A 444 32.12 2.79 -21.05
CA SER A 444 32.66 2.63 -22.40
C SER A 444 33.14 1.19 -22.58
N ALA A 445 32.84 0.59 -23.74
CA ALA A 445 33.37 -0.70 -24.14
C ALA A 445 34.85 -0.54 -24.56
N GLY A 446 35.74 -1.34 -23.98
CA GLY A 446 37.16 -1.35 -24.30
C GLY A 446 37.60 -2.74 -24.76
N ILE A 447 37.97 -2.84 -26.03
CA ILE A 447 38.83 -3.89 -26.60
C ILE A 447 40.28 -3.43 -26.36
N VAL A 448 41.18 -4.27 -25.83
CA VAL A 448 42.62 -4.22 -26.10
C VAL A 448 43.31 -5.53 -25.68
N ASN A 449 44.29 -5.92 -26.51
CA ASN A 449 45.09 -7.14 -26.51
C ASN A 449 46.21 -7.18 -25.44
N SER A 450 46.49 -8.41 -24.94
CA SER A 450 47.74 -9.12 -24.48
C SER A 450 49.06 -8.37 -24.17
N PRO A 451 50.11 -8.94 -23.47
CA PRO A 451 50.51 -10.37 -23.37
C PRO A 451 51.19 -10.93 -22.07
N SER A 452 51.32 -12.28 -22.04
CA SER A 452 52.42 -13.13 -21.51
C SER A 452 52.75 -13.24 -20.00
N LYS A 453 52.52 -14.44 -19.41
CA LYS A 453 53.56 -15.42 -18.97
C LYS A 453 52.95 -16.58 -18.15
N GLY A 454 53.30 -17.84 -18.49
CA GLY A 454 53.49 -18.93 -17.52
C GLY A 454 52.42 -20.03 -17.36
N VAL A 455 52.38 -20.99 -18.32
CA VAL A 455 52.29 -22.48 -18.19
C VAL A 455 51.82 -23.06 -16.83
N ALA A 456 50.78 -23.92 -16.75
CA ALA A 456 50.89 -25.37 -17.02
C ALA A 456 49.61 -26.01 -17.56
N ALA A 457 49.82 -26.93 -18.51
CA ALA A 457 48.83 -27.65 -19.29
C ALA A 457 48.28 -28.89 -18.56
N ILE A 458 46.98 -29.21 -18.77
CA ILE A 458 46.46 -30.58 -18.85
C ILE A 458 45.31 -30.61 -19.89
N LYS A 459 45.52 -31.53 -20.85
CA LYS A 459 44.82 -31.99 -22.06
C LYS A 459 43.33 -31.65 -22.27
N LYS A 460 43.06 -31.00 -23.42
CA LYS A 460 41.78 -31.00 -24.16
C LYS A 460 41.78 -32.18 -25.14
N GLU A 461 40.76 -33.02 -25.07
CA GLU A 461 40.38 -33.91 -26.17
C GLU A 461 39.44 -33.15 -27.10
N GLN A 462 39.91 -32.89 -28.33
CA GLN A 462 39.12 -32.26 -29.38
C GLN A 462 38.40 -33.36 -30.16
N LEU A 463 37.07 -33.34 -30.17
CA LEU A 463 36.30 -33.93 -31.26
C LEU A 463 35.80 -32.82 -32.19
N LYS A 464 36.32 -32.90 -33.41
CA LYS A 464 36.09 -32.02 -34.55
C LYS A 464 34.63 -32.05 -34.98
N MET A 465 34.13 -30.86 -35.34
CA MET A 465 32.99 -30.65 -36.21
C MET A 465 33.30 -31.15 -37.63
N VAL A 466 32.37 -31.88 -38.24
CA VAL A 466 32.36 -32.21 -39.68
C VAL A 466 31.21 -31.45 -40.34
N PRO A 467 31.45 -30.66 -41.40
CA PRO A 467 30.40 -30.08 -42.22
C PRO A 467 30.29 -30.75 -43.61
N ILE A 468 29.13 -30.54 -44.26
CA ILE A 468 28.77 -30.78 -45.68
C ILE A 468 28.23 -32.20 -45.95
N ALA A 469 27.14 -32.48 -46.68
CA ALA A 469 25.98 -31.78 -47.25
C ALA A 469 25.12 -32.87 -47.95
N GLN A 470 23.94 -32.48 -48.46
CA GLN A 470 23.23 -33.05 -49.62
C GLN A 470 22.15 -34.13 -49.42
N LEU A 471 21.11 -33.98 -50.28
CA LEU A 471 19.89 -34.78 -50.52
C LEU A 471 18.64 -34.33 -49.72
N SER A 472 17.48 -34.05 -50.32
CA SER A 472 17.07 -33.98 -51.72
C SER A 472 15.97 -32.93 -51.91
N ALA A 473 16.00 -32.24 -53.04
CA ALA A 473 14.92 -31.38 -53.50
C ALA A 473 13.84 -32.25 -54.16
N GLY A 474 12.65 -32.30 -53.56
CA GLY A 474 11.51 -33.02 -54.13
C GLY A 474 10.19 -32.40 -53.67
N LYS A 475 9.48 -31.75 -54.61
CA LYS A 475 8.11 -31.22 -54.53
C LYS A 475 7.83 -30.11 -53.51
N ARG A 476 8.04 -28.86 -53.97
CA ARG A 476 7.24 -27.72 -53.51
C ARG A 476 5.84 -27.86 -54.08
N VAL A 477 4.85 -28.12 -53.23
CA VAL A 477 3.46 -27.75 -53.51
C VAL A 477 3.20 -26.45 -52.74
N SER A 478 2.74 -25.46 -53.48
CA SER A 478 2.44 -24.11 -53.01
C SER A 478 1.33 -24.12 -51.96
N ILE A 479 1.69 -23.93 -50.69
CA ILE A 479 0.78 -23.35 -49.69
C ILE A 479 1.26 -21.91 -49.45
N ALA A 480 0.90 -21.06 -50.40
CA ALA A 480 0.89 -19.62 -50.20
C ALA A 480 -0.29 -19.29 -49.29
N GLY A 481 0.02 -18.87 -48.06
CA GLY A 481 -0.96 -18.31 -47.13
C GLY A 481 -0.72 -18.81 -45.72
N HIS A 482 -0.27 -17.90 -44.85
CA HIS A 482 -0.30 -17.94 -43.37
C HIS A 482 1.04 -17.93 -42.61
N SER A 483 2.21 -17.84 -43.26
CA SER A 483 3.50 -17.62 -42.56
C SER A 483 3.83 -16.15 -42.23
N GLY A 484 2.91 -15.21 -42.52
CA GLY A 484 3.14 -13.75 -42.39
C GLY A 484 2.80 -13.11 -41.02
N LYS A 485 2.43 -13.89 -40.00
CA LYS A 485 1.98 -13.35 -38.69
C LYS A 485 3.06 -13.38 -37.60
N LEU A 486 3.98 -14.34 -37.63
CA LEU A 486 5.03 -14.49 -36.62
C LEU A 486 6.13 -13.40 -36.72
N TRP A 487 6.46 -13.00 -37.95
CA TRP A 487 7.49 -11.98 -38.22
C TRP A 487 7.06 -10.54 -37.89
N ARG A 488 5.76 -10.27 -37.76
CA ARG A 488 5.24 -8.97 -37.32
C ARG A 488 5.41 -8.76 -35.82
N TRP A 489 5.29 -9.82 -35.02
CA TRP A 489 5.49 -9.75 -33.57
C TRP A 489 6.93 -9.42 -33.19
N LYS A 490 7.93 -9.98 -33.89
CA LYS A 490 9.35 -9.72 -33.62
C LYS A 490 9.77 -8.27 -33.94
N ARG A 491 9.18 -7.66 -34.97
CA ARG A 491 9.35 -6.23 -35.29
C ARG A 491 8.57 -5.31 -34.35
N SER A 492 7.33 -5.65 -34.01
CA SER A 492 6.52 -4.89 -33.05
C SER A 492 7.18 -4.85 -31.67
N HIS A 493 7.75 -5.95 -31.19
CA HIS A 493 8.42 -6.00 -29.89
C HIS A 493 9.71 -5.18 -29.87
N HIS A 494 10.49 -5.17 -30.95
CA HIS A 494 11.69 -4.32 -31.07
C HIS A 494 11.35 -2.83 -31.21
N GLN A 495 10.31 -2.50 -31.96
CA GLN A 495 9.83 -1.12 -32.10
C GLN A 495 9.21 -0.61 -30.79
N TRP A 496 8.50 -1.48 -30.06
CA TRP A 496 7.99 -1.19 -28.71
C TRP A 496 9.13 -1.01 -27.71
N LEU A 497 10.16 -1.87 -27.71
CA LEU A 497 11.33 -1.72 -26.84
C LEU A 497 12.15 -0.46 -27.15
N MET A 498 12.29 -0.06 -28.41
CA MET A 498 12.99 1.17 -28.79
C MET A 498 12.18 2.41 -28.43
N GLN A 499 10.86 2.40 -28.63
CA GLN A 499 9.96 3.45 -28.16
C GLN A 499 9.94 3.53 -26.63
N PHE A 500 9.94 2.40 -25.93
CA PHE A 500 9.97 2.34 -24.47
C PHE A 500 11.31 2.85 -23.92
N LYS A 501 12.44 2.48 -24.54
CA LYS A 501 13.76 3.02 -24.19
C LYS A 501 13.87 4.53 -24.45
N TRP A 502 13.35 5.02 -25.58
CA TRP A 502 13.39 6.45 -25.91
C TRP A 502 12.45 7.29 -25.05
N LYS A 503 11.27 6.78 -24.69
CA LYS A 503 10.27 7.49 -23.86
C LYS A 503 10.72 7.74 -22.42
N TRP A 504 11.60 6.89 -21.88
CA TRP A 504 12.08 7.01 -20.49
C TRP A 504 13.42 7.73 -20.34
N GLN A 505 14.03 8.18 -21.45
CA GLN A 505 15.31 8.87 -21.41
C GLN A 505 15.19 10.40 -21.25
N LYS A 506 13.98 10.98 -21.35
CA LYS A 506 13.70 12.42 -21.14
C LYS A 506 12.32 12.65 -20.49
N PRO A 507 12.20 12.62 -19.14
CA PRO A 507 10.92 12.65 -18.43
C PRO A 507 10.07 13.91 -18.66
N TRP A 508 10.67 15.04 -19.06
CA TRP A 508 9.95 16.31 -19.27
C TRP A 508 9.11 16.34 -20.57
N LYS A 509 9.43 15.49 -21.57
CA LYS A 509 8.63 15.41 -22.80
C LYS A 509 7.31 14.64 -22.62
N LEU A 510 7.20 13.83 -21.55
CA LEU A 510 5.93 13.18 -21.18
C LEU A 510 4.91 14.22 -20.70
N SER A 511 5.35 15.25 -19.99
CA SER A 511 4.49 16.34 -19.51
C SER A 511 3.92 17.18 -20.67
N GLU A 512 4.69 17.42 -21.73
CA GLU A 512 4.20 18.12 -22.94
C GLU A 512 3.18 17.29 -23.73
N VAL A 513 3.40 15.97 -23.85
CA VAL A 513 2.50 15.08 -24.60
C VAL A 513 1.21 14.80 -23.83
N ILE A 514 1.28 14.67 -22.50
CA ILE A 514 0.08 14.54 -21.64
C ILE A 514 -0.75 15.83 -21.72
N ARG A 515 -0.10 17.01 -21.75
CA ARG A 515 -0.78 18.29 -21.93
C ARG A 515 -1.47 18.40 -23.31
N HIS A 516 -0.85 17.91 -24.37
CA HIS A 516 -1.47 17.91 -25.71
C HIS A 516 -2.59 16.86 -25.85
N SER A 517 -2.50 15.70 -25.18
CA SER A 517 -3.61 14.73 -25.17
C SER A 517 -4.82 15.26 -24.40
N ASP A 518 -4.61 15.99 -23.30
CA ASP A 518 -5.70 16.63 -22.53
C ASP A 518 -6.31 17.83 -23.27
N GLU A 519 -5.51 18.59 -24.02
CA GLU A 519 -5.99 19.65 -24.94
C GLU A 519 -6.84 19.10 -26.10
N THR A 520 -6.60 17.86 -26.52
CA THR A 520 -7.36 17.21 -27.61
C THR A 520 -8.70 16.61 -27.11
N ILE A 521 -8.75 16.19 -25.85
CA ILE A 521 -9.97 15.62 -25.22
C ILE A 521 -10.97 16.74 -24.85
N THR A 522 -10.51 17.97 -24.63
CA THR A 522 -11.36 19.10 -24.22
C THR A 522 -12.01 19.88 -25.37
N ARG A 523 -11.64 19.64 -26.63
CA ARG A 523 -12.31 20.22 -27.82
C ARG A 523 -13.23 19.20 -28.50
N ILE A 524 -14.30 18.79 -27.81
CA ILE A 524 -15.45 18.17 -28.46
C ILE A 524 -16.23 19.27 -29.18
N ARG A 525 -16.09 19.33 -30.51
CA ARG A 525 -16.84 20.23 -31.40
C ARG A 525 -18.34 19.91 -31.31
N PRO A 526 -19.24 20.88 -31.08
CA PRO A 526 -20.67 20.62 -31.08
C PRO A 526 -21.14 20.24 -32.50
N ARG A 527 -21.92 19.16 -32.58
CA ARG A 527 -22.53 18.61 -33.80
C ARG A 527 -23.65 19.57 -34.27
N PRO A 528 -23.77 19.89 -35.57
CA PRO A 528 -24.86 20.74 -36.04
C PRO A 528 -26.22 19.99 -36.01
N PRO A 529 -27.35 20.70 -35.83
CA PRO A 529 -28.66 20.06 -35.75
C PRO A 529 -29.09 19.47 -37.09
N LEU A 530 -29.67 18.26 -37.04
CA LEU A 530 -30.29 17.59 -38.18
C LEU A 530 -31.58 18.32 -38.57
N LEU A 531 -31.70 18.69 -39.85
CA LEU A 531 -32.93 19.20 -40.47
C LEU A 531 -33.98 18.07 -40.58
N PRO A 532 -35.28 18.37 -40.46
CA PRO A 532 -36.33 17.37 -40.60
C PRO A 532 -36.60 17.02 -42.07
N HIS A 533 -36.79 15.73 -42.32
CA HIS A 533 -37.13 15.14 -43.62
C HIS A 533 -38.56 15.56 -44.02
N LYS A 534 -38.72 16.17 -45.20
CA LYS A 534 -40.02 16.29 -45.88
C LYS A 534 -40.43 14.93 -46.47
N PRO A 535 -41.73 14.61 -46.51
CA PRO A 535 -42.23 13.52 -47.34
C PRO A 535 -42.57 14.04 -48.74
N HIS A 536 -42.22 13.30 -49.78
CA HIS A 536 -42.88 13.43 -51.07
C HIS A 536 -43.10 12.03 -51.67
N ASN A 537 -44.39 11.78 -51.90
CA ASN A 537 -45.07 10.93 -52.89
C ASN A 537 -44.40 9.66 -53.38
#